data_AF-A0A1F9L8S4-F1
#
_entry.id   AF-A0A1F9L8S4-F1
#
_cell.length_a   1.000
_cell.length_b   1.000
_cell.length_c   1.000
_cell.angle_alpha   90.00
_cell.angle_beta   90.00
_cell.angle_gamma   90.00
#
_symmetry.space_group_name_H-M   'P 1'
#
loop_
_entity.id
_entity.type
_entity.pdbx_description
1 polymer ?
#
loop_
_entity_poly.entity_id
_entity_poly.type
_entity_poly.pdbx_seq_one_letter_code
_entity_poly.pdbx_strand_id
1 'polypeptide(L)'
;MGRKEHRGGPSQWLFFTLGLLPIVAIFSYFKLRLAPFNDPLLTQGWQPAIGKLGDLSRYLQVWKALLWELGSFGNWIIPLPLVLACYALVMGKPSQIKGRQEVGAAVGALFLVLVGYFLVYVLTPDNLDWHLKTSLARLLLQLWPSFIFVFFLLVNPVEPAIADRAS
;
A
#
# COMPACT_ATOMS: atom_id res chain seq x y z
N MET A 1 -16.17 -14.94 -39.09
CA MET A 1 -15.98 -14.98 -37.62
C MET A 1 -14.85 -14.03 -37.24
N GLY A 2 -15.17 -12.82 -36.78
CA GLY A 2 -14.18 -11.86 -36.31
C GLY A 2 -14.69 -11.20 -35.03
N ARG A 3 -14.27 -11.73 -33.88
CA ARG A 3 -14.59 -11.19 -32.55
C ARG A 3 -13.83 -9.87 -32.41
N LYS A 4 -14.52 -8.75 -32.68
CA LYS A 4 -13.96 -7.42 -32.53
C LYS A 4 -13.77 -7.09 -31.05
N GLU A 5 -12.52 -6.79 -30.72
CA GLU A 5 -12.06 -6.26 -29.45
C GLU A 5 -12.94 -5.10 -28.98
N HIS A 6 -13.47 -5.21 -27.77
CA HIS A 6 -14.12 -4.09 -27.08
C HIS A 6 -13.04 -3.10 -26.65
N ARG A 7 -12.87 -2.09 -27.50
CA ARG A 7 -12.16 -0.84 -27.25
C ARG A 7 -12.49 -0.30 -25.86
N GLY A 8 -11.45 -0.10 -25.04
CA GLY A 8 -11.54 0.67 -23.79
C GLY A 8 -11.99 2.09 -24.11
N GLY A 9 -13.31 2.31 -24.00
CA GLY A 9 -13.93 3.60 -24.24
C GLY A 9 -13.87 4.48 -22.99
N PRO A 10 -13.99 5.82 -23.16
CA PRO A 10 -14.14 6.76 -22.03
C PRO A 10 -15.34 6.43 -21.13
N SER A 11 -16.25 5.55 -21.56
CA SER A 11 -17.37 5.08 -20.73
C SER A 11 -16.94 4.22 -19.55
N GLN A 12 -15.84 3.45 -19.63
CA GLN A 12 -15.38 2.66 -18.47
C GLN A 12 -14.89 3.56 -17.33
N TRP A 13 -14.20 4.65 -17.68
CA TRP A 13 -13.80 5.68 -16.72
C TRP A 13 -15.02 6.39 -16.12
N LEU A 14 -16.08 6.63 -16.92
CA LEU A 14 -17.34 7.18 -16.42
C LEU A 14 -18.07 6.26 -15.47
N PHE A 15 -18.15 4.96 -15.75
CA PHE A 15 -18.78 4.00 -14.82
C PHE A 15 -17.96 3.84 -13.54
N PHE A 16 -16.64 3.91 -13.64
CA PHE A 16 -15.75 3.90 -12.48
C PHE A 16 -15.92 5.15 -11.60
N THR A 17 -15.99 6.34 -12.20
CA THR A 17 -16.24 7.59 -11.46
C THR A 17 -17.67 7.66 -10.92
N LEU A 18 -18.67 7.14 -11.64
CA LEU A 18 -20.04 7.03 -11.14
C LEU A 18 -20.16 6.10 -9.92
N GLY A 19 -19.41 4.99 -9.91
CA GLY A 19 -19.37 4.05 -8.79
C GLY A 19 -18.61 4.60 -7.58
N LEU A 20 -17.62 5.46 -7.80
CA LEU A 20 -16.89 6.17 -6.73
C LEU A 20 -17.74 7.27 -6.09
N LEU A 21 -18.67 7.85 -6.84
CA LEU A 21 -19.53 8.96 -6.44
C LEU A 21 -20.32 8.69 -5.14
N PRO A 22 -21.05 7.58 -4.95
CA PRO A 22 -21.75 7.31 -3.71
C PRO A 22 -20.81 7.13 -2.51
N ILE A 23 -19.64 6.51 -2.71
CA ILE A 23 -18.63 6.33 -1.65
C ILE A 23 -18.08 7.69 -1.21
N VAL A 24 -17.70 8.54 -2.17
CA VAL A 24 -17.21 9.89 -1.91
C VAL A 24 -18.29 10.76 -1.30
N ALA A 25 -19.54 10.66 -1.76
CA ALA A 25 -20.66 11.43 -1.24
C ALA A 25 -20.95 11.06 0.22
N ILE A 26 -20.97 9.77 0.56
CA ILE A 26 -21.16 9.31 1.95
C ILE A 26 -20.00 9.76 2.83
N PHE A 27 -18.76 9.59 2.37
CA PHE A 27 -17.58 10.01 3.11
C PHE A 27 -17.55 11.53 3.35
N SER A 28 -17.90 12.31 2.33
CA SER A 28 -17.97 13.77 2.41
C SER A 28 -19.10 14.22 3.33
N TYR A 29 -20.27 13.60 3.24
CA TYR A 29 -21.40 13.87 4.13
C TYR A 29 -21.06 13.56 5.59
N PHE A 30 -20.40 12.44 5.85
CA PHE A 30 -19.96 12.05 7.19
C PHE A 30 -18.95 13.05 7.76
N LYS A 31 -17.92 13.41 6.99
CA LYS A 31 -16.93 14.42 7.42
C LYS A 31 -17.56 15.78 7.69
N LEU A 32 -18.47 16.25 6.82
CA LEU A 32 -19.04 17.59 6.91
C LEU A 32 -20.13 17.72 7.98
N ARG A 33 -20.96 16.70 8.20
CA ARG A 33 -22.09 16.78 9.15
C ARG A 33 -21.85 16.12 10.50
N LEU A 34 -21.11 15.01 10.55
CA LEU A 34 -21.00 14.20 11.77
C LEU A 34 -19.72 14.47 12.56
N ALA A 35 -18.67 15.01 11.94
CA ALA A 35 -17.38 15.25 12.60
C ALA A 35 -16.70 16.60 12.30
N PRO A 36 -17.40 17.75 12.26
CA PRO A 36 -16.77 19.05 11.96
C PRO A 36 -15.67 19.47 12.98
N PHE A 37 -15.71 18.96 14.22
CA PHE A 37 -14.72 19.29 15.26
C PHE A 37 -13.44 18.43 15.24
N ASN A 38 -13.44 17.31 14.53
CA ASN A 38 -12.27 16.41 14.42
C ASN A 38 -11.46 16.63 13.14
N ASP A 39 -11.87 17.55 12.26
CA ASP A 39 -11.17 17.85 11.02
C ASP A 39 -10.46 19.22 11.12
N PRO A 40 -9.12 19.25 11.32
CA PRO A 40 -8.33 20.48 11.34
C PRO A 40 -8.38 21.25 10.04
N LEU A 41 -8.70 20.60 8.92
CA LEU A 41 -8.89 21.28 7.64
C LEU A 41 -10.11 22.22 7.66
N LEU A 42 -11.14 21.89 8.44
CA LEU A 42 -12.35 22.69 8.58
C LEU A 42 -12.22 23.74 9.70
N THR A 43 -11.37 23.49 10.71
CA THR A 43 -11.19 24.39 11.86
C THR A 43 -9.96 25.32 11.75
N GLN A 44 -8.88 24.91 11.06
CA GLN A 44 -7.63 25.69 10.90
C GLN A 44 -7.35 26.14 9.45
N GLY A 45 -8.15 25.67 8.47
CA GLY A 45 -7.99 26.02 7.05
C GLY A 45 -6.89 25.23 6.31
N TRP A 46 -6.78 25.47 5.00
CA TRP A 46 -5.88 24.72 4.09
C TRP A 46 -4.42 25.16 4.18
N GLN A 47 -4.15 26.40 4.61
CA GLN A 47 -2.81 26.96 4.73
C GLN A 47 -1.88 26.16 5.67
N PRO A 48 -2.26 25.83 6.91
CA PRO A 48 -1.42 25.00 7.77
C PRO A 48 -1.27 23.56 7.28
N ALA A 49 -2.22 23.01 6.52
CA ALA A 49 -2.08 21.68 5.92
C ALA A 49 -1.03 21.67 4.80
N ILE A 50 -0.99 22.71 3.97
CA ILE A 50 0.05 22.88 2.93
C ILE A 50 1.42 23.17 3.57
N GLY A 51 1.46 23.95 4.66
CA GLY A 51 2.69 24.17 5.43
C GLY A 51 3.26 22.88 6.02
N LYS A 52 2.40 21.96 6.47
CA LYS A 52 2.80 20.63 6.97
C LYS A 52 3.32 19.69 5.88
N LEU A 53 2.88 19.84 4.63
CA LEU A 53 3.43 19.10 3.48
C LEU A 53 4.89 19.50 3.17
N GLY A 54 5.30 20.70 3.55
CA GLY A 54 6.70 21.15 3.42
C GLY A 54 7.61 20.71 4.56
N ASP A 55 7.08 20.13 5.63
CA ASP A 55 7.86 19.81 6.83
C ASP A 55 8.56 18.46 6.71
N LEU A 56 9.80 18.51 6.23
CA LEU A 56 10.66 17.34 6.02
C LEU A 56 10.88 16.50 7.30
N SER A 57 10.76 17.12 8.48
CA SER A 57 10.84 16.41 9.77
C SER A 57 9.74 15.37 9.93
N ARG A 58 8.51 15.66 9.45
CA ARG A 58 7.38 14.71 9.49
C ARG A 58 7.63 13.48 8.63
N TYR A 59 8.18 13.68 7.42
CA TYR A 59 8.54 12.57 6.54
C TYR A 59 9.56 11.64 7.21
N LEU A 60 10.61 12.23 7.81
CA LEU A 60 11.63 11.46 8.53
C LEU A 60 11.07 10.69 9.73
N GLN A 61 10.12 11.27 10.47
CA GLN A 61 9.46 10.58 11.58
C GLN A 61 8.65 9.37 11.10
N VAL A 62 7.86 9.52 10.04
CA VAL A 62 7.10 8.39 9.46
C VAL A 62 8.05 7.31 8.96
N TRP A 63 9.11 7.68 8.22
CA TRP A 63 10.09 6.73 7.73
C TRP A 63 10.81 5.97 8.84
N LYS A 64 11.25 6.66 9.90
CA LYS A 64 11.89 6.03 11.06
C LYS A 64 10.94 5.08 11.77
N ALA A 65 9.70 5.48 12.00
CA ALA A 65 8.70 4.63 12.64
C ALA A 65 8.41 3.39 11.79
N LEU A 66 8.29 3.54 10.46
CA LEU A 66 8.05 2.44 9.54
C LEU A 66 9.21 1.43 9.53
N LEU A 67 10.46 1.90 9.51
CA LEU A 67 11.63 1.02 9.61
C LEU A 67 11.73 0.34 10.98
N TRP A 68 11.44 1.07 12.05
CA TRP A 68 11.43 0.52 13.40
C TRP A 68 10.38 -0.58 13.56
N GLU A 69 9.16 -0.33 13.08
CA GLU A 69 8.07 -1.29 13.17
C GLU A 69 8.31 -2.50 12.27
N LEU A 70 8.91 -2.32 11.08
CA LEU A 70 9.34 -3.45 10.24
C LEU A 70 10.42 -4.31 10.90
N GLY A 71 11.37 -3.70 11.61
CA GLY A 71 12.45 -4.40 12.31
C GLY A 71 12.00 -5.08 13.61
N SER A 72 11.01 -4.51 14.29
CA SER A 72 10.42 -5.08 15.52
C SER A 72 9.14 -5.90 15.25
N PHE A 73 8.76 -6.06 13.97
CA PHE A 73 7.51 -6.68 13.56
C PHE A 73 7.37 -8.09 14.14
N GLY A 74 6.33 -8.29 14.96
CA GLY A 74 6.01 -9.56 15.61
C GLY A 74 6.96 -9.97 16.74
N ASN A 75 7.90 -9.12 17.15
CA ASN A 75 8.86 -9.37 18.23
C ASN A 75 9.69 -10.67 18.06
N TRP A 76 10.01 -11.02 16.80
CA TRP A 76 10.80 -12.21 16.46
C TRP A 76 12.30 -11.92 16.66
N ILE A 77 13.09 -12.95 17.02
CA ILE A 77 14.56 -12.85 17.17
C ILE A 77 15.22 -12.39 15.86
N ILE A 78 14.65 -12.80 14.71
CA ILE A 78 15.07 -12.37 13.38
C ILE A 78 13.84 -11.75 12.69
N PRO A 79 13.92 -10.49 12.23
CA PRO A 79 12.81 -9.86 11.54
C PRO A 79 12.46 -10.63 10.26
N LEU A 80 11.18 -10.99 10.08
CA LEU A 80 10.69 -11.70 8.90
C LEU A 80 11.10 -11.04 7.56
N PRO A 81 11.08 -9.69 7.41
CA PRO A 81 11.57 -9.06 6.18
C PRO A 81 13.03 -9.40 5.84
N LEU A 82 13.88 -9.59 6.85
CA LEU A 82 15.28 -9.97 6.65
C LEU A 82 15.40 -11.43 6.19
N VAL A 83 14.60 -12.33 6.78
CA VAL A 83 14.51 -13.73 6.34
C VAL A 83 14.07 -13.81 4.88
N LEU A 84 13.04 -13.04 4.49
CA LEU A 84 12.57 -12.95 3.11
C LEU A 84 13.64 -12.37 2.17
N ALA A 85 14.36 -11.33 2.61
CA ALA A 85 15.47 -10.77 1.82
C ALA A 85 16.58 -11.81 1.59
N CYS A 86 16.97 -12.55 2.63
CA CYS A 86 17.94 -13.65 2.50
C CYS A 86 17.41 -14.75 1.57
N TYR A 87 16.14 -15.15 1.70
CA TYR A 87 15.51 -16.12 0.81
C TYR A 87 15.56 -15.68 -0.66
N ALA A 88 15.24 -14.41 -0.94
CA ALA A 88 15.31 -13.86 -2.30
C ALA A 88 16.75 -13.81 -2.84
N LEU A 89 17.74 -13.54 -2.00
CA LEU A 89 19.16 -13.58 -2.39
C LEU A 89 19.62 -15.00 -2.73
N VAL A 90 19.13 -16.01 -2.00
CA VAL A 90 19.47 -17.42 -2.25
C VAL A 90 18.75 -17.99 -3.48
N MET A 91 17.46 -17.72 -3.65
CA MET A 91 16.66 -18.21 -4.78
C MET A 91 16.93 -17.47 -6.11
N GLY A 92 17.53 -16.28 -6.04
CA GLY A 92 17.74 -15.42 -7.20
C GLY A 92 16.43 -14.91 -7.84
N LYS A 93 16.57 -14.06 -8.85
CA LYS A 93 15.42 -13.56 -9.64
C LYS A 93 15.01 -14.59 -10.70
N PRO A 94 13.69 -14.77 -10.96
CA PRO A 94 13.24 -15.54 -12.10
C PRO A 94 13.74 -14.94 -13.41
N SER A 95 14.27 -15.80 -14.29
CA SER A 95 14.74 -15.40 -15.64
C SER A 95 13.58 -14.96 -16.54
N GLN A 96 12.36 -15.38 -16.23
CA GLN A 96 11.12 -15.08 -16.95
C GLN A 96 9.98 -14.94 -15.92
N ILE A 97 9.60 -13.71 -15.55
CA ILE A 97 8.37 -13.47 -14.78
C ILE A 97 7.18 -13.71 -15.72
N LYS A 98 6.52 -14.86 -15.61
CA LYS A 98 5.22 -15.07 -16.27
C LYS A 98 4.22 -14.08 -15.67
N GLY A 99 3.53 -13.31 -16.52
CA GLY A 99 2.55 -12.33 -16.08
C GLY A 99 3.15 -11.02 -15.52
N ARG A 100 4.16 -10.46 -16.20
CA ARG A 100 4.84 -9.22 -15.79
C ARG A 100 3.90 -8.02 -15.64
N GLN A 101 2.79 -7.98 -16.40
CA GLN A 101 1.79 -6.91 -16.31
C GLN A 101 0.95 -7.05 -15.04
N GLU A 102 0.58 -8.27 -14.68
CA GLU A 102 -0.21 -8.63 -13.50
C GLU A 102 0.61 -8.42 -12.23
N VAL A 103 1.89 -8.81 -12.24
CA VAL A 103 2.84 -8.51 -11.16
C VAL A 103 3.04 -7.00 -11.03
N GLY A 104 3.19 -6.28 -12.15
CA GLY A 104 3.27 -4.83 -12.16
C GLY A 104 2.02 -4.15 -11.58
N ALA A 105 0.83 -4.66 -11.89
CA ALA A 105 -0.42 -4.17 -11.34
C ALA A 105 -0.54 -4.45 -9.84
N ALA A 106 -0.15 -5.63 -9.37
CA ALA A 106 -0.15 -5.98 -7.94
C ALA A 106 0.83 -5.12 -7.13
N VAL A 107 2.05 -4.94 -7.64
CA VAL A 107 3.06 -4.05 -7.03
C VAL A 107 2.57 -2.60 -7.04
N GLY A 108 2.01 -2.14 -8.16
CA GLY A 108 1.47 -0.79 -8.29
C GLY A 108 0.30 -0.51 -7.34
N ALA A 109 -0.62 -1.46 -7.19
CA ALA A 109 -1.73 -1.37 -6.25
C ALA A 109 -1.24 -1.31 -4.80
N LEU A 110 -0.29 -2.17 -4.43
CA LEU A 110 0.31 -2.16 -3.10
C LEU A 110 1.01 -0.83 -2.82
N PHE A 111 1.81 -0.35 -3.78
CA PHE A 111 2.49 0.94 -3.69
C PHE A 111 1.51 2.11 -3.54
N LEU A 112 0.44 2.13 -4.34
CA LEU A 112 -0.59 3.18 -4.26
C LEU A 112 -1.26 3.22 -2.88
N VAL A 113 -1.54 2.06 -2.30
CA VAL A 113 -2.10 1.95 -0.94
C VAL A 113 -1.10 2.47 0.09
N LEU A 114 0.18 2.11 0.00
CA LEU A 114 1.22 2.63 0.89
C LEU A 114 1.37 4.15 0.79
N VAL A 115 1.38 4.70 -0.43
CA VAL A 115 1.43 6.15 -0.64
C VAL A 115 0.19 6.83 -0.07
N GLY A 116 -0.99 6.27 -0.28
CA GLY A 116 -2.23 6.77 0.29
C GLY A 116 -2.17 6.85 1.82
N TYR A 117 -1.75 5.77 2.47
CA TYR A 117 -1.57 5.76 3.92
C TYR A 117 -0.49 6.73 4.38
N PHE A 118 0.65 6.78 3.69
CA PHE A 118 1.75 7.70 4.00
C PHE A 118 1.29 9.16 3.97
N LEU A 119 0.53 9.55 2.95
CA LEU A 119 -0.06 10.89 2.84
C LEU A 119 -1.06 11.16 3.97
N VAL A 120 -1.87 10.17 4.34
CA VAL A 120 -2.78 10.30 5.50
C VAL A 120 -1.97 10.57 6.77
N TYR A 121 -0.90 9.83 7.05
CA TYR A 121 -0.04 10.08 8.22
C TYR A 121 0.61 11.46 8.20
N VAL A 122 1.12 11.91 7.04
CA VAL A 122 1.76 13.23 6.91
C VAL A 122 0.76 14.37 7.14
N LEU A 123 -0.45 14.24 6.57
CA LEU A 123 -1.54 15.20 6.71
C LEU A 123 -2.23 15.13 8.08
N THR A 124 -2.00 14.06 8.85
CA THR A 124 -2.65 13.89 10.16
C THR A 124 -2.20 15.00 11.13
N PRO A 125 -3.16 15.70 11.74
CA PRO A 125 -2.91 16.82 12.65
C PRO A 125 -2.42 16.41 14.03
N ASP A 126 -2.83 15.24 14.50
CA ASP A 126 -2.61 14.75 15.85
C ASP A 126 -1.15 14.35 16.07
N ASN A 127 -0.80 14.06 17.32
CA ASN A 127 0.54 13.59 17.72
C ASN A 127 0.97 12.40 16.85
N LEU A 128 1.79 12.70 15.84
CA LEU A 128 2.23 11.75 14.81
C LEU A 128 2.86 10.50 15.43
N ASP A 129 3.65 10.69 16.49
CA ASP A 129 4.29 9.62 17.25
C ASP A 129 3.27 8.67 17.91
N TRP A 130 2.20 9.20 18.50
CA TRP A 130 1.13 8.40 19.11
C TRP A 130 0.34 7.62 18.06
N HIS A 131 0.02 8.29 16.94
CA HIS A 131 -0.71 7.66 15.85
C HIS A 131 0.12 6.52 15.23
N LEU A 132 1.40 6.77 14.95
CA LEU A 132 2.33 5.76 14.42
C LEU A 132 2.47 4.58 15.39
N LYS A 133 2.70 4.81 16.69
CA LYS A 133 2.85 3.70 17.66
C LYS A 133 1.61 2.83 17.82
N THR A 134 0.42 3.39 17.63
CA THR A 134 -0.82 2.65 17.87
C THR A 134 -1.38 1.96 16.63
N SER A 135 -1.28 2.56 15.44
CA SER A 135 -1.92 2.03 14.23
C SER A 135 -0.97 1.38 13.23
N LEU A 136 0.33 1.67 13.28
CA LEU A 136 1.30 1.16 12.30
C LEU A 136 1.43 -0.38 12.36
N ALA A 137 1.45 -0.96 13.56
CA ALA A 137 1.47 -2.41 13.75
C ALA A 137 0.29 -3.11 13.06
N ARG A 138 -0.93 -2.56 13.24
CA ARG A 138 -2.16 -3.10 12.64
C ARG A 138 -2.16 -2.96 11.12
N LEU A 139 -1.68 -1.82 10.62
CA LEU A 139 -1.61 -1.54 9.20
C LEU A 139 -0.61 -2.46 8.50
N LEU A 140 0.57 -2.67 9.10
CA LEU A 140 1.55 -3.64 8.60
C LEU A 140 1.00 -5.06 8.64
N LEU A 141 0.33 -5.47 9.72
CA LEU A 141 -0.32 -6.78 9.81
C LEU A 141 -1.37 -7.00 8.71
N GLN A 142 -2.14 -5.96 8.37
CA GLN A 142 -3.14 -6.04 7.30
C GLN A 142 -2.51 -6.13 5.90
N LEU A 143 -1.42 -5.40 5.67
CA LEU A 143 -0.70 -5.39 4.39
C LEU A 143 0.24 -6.59 4.23
N TRP A 144 0.59 -7.27 5.32
CA TRP A 144 1.56 -8.36 5.35
C TRP A 144 1.24 -9.51 4.37
N PRO A 145 -0.01 -10.02 4.28
CA PRO A 145 -0.35 -11.05 3.31
C PRO A 145 -0.15 -10.60 1.87
N SER A 146 -0.44 -9.33 1.55
CA SER A 146 -0.21 -8.75 0.23
C SER A 146 1.27 -8.62 -0.09
N PHE A 147 2.09 -8.24 0.89
CA PHE A 147 3.55 -8.22 0.75
C PHE A 147 4.11 -9.61 0.47
N ILE A 148 3.69 -10.62 1.23
CA ILE A 148 4.11 -12.02 1.02
C ILE A 148 3.66 -12.51 -0.36
N PHE A 149 2.42 -12.22 -0.76
CA PHE A 149 1.89 -12.62 -2.05
C PHE A 149 2.70 -12.02 -3.21
N VAL A 150 2.96 -10.71 -3.16
CA VAL A 150 3.79 -10.02 -4.16
C VAL A 150 5.23 -10.54 -4.12
N PHE A 151 5.76 -10.84 -2.94
CA PHE A 151 7.09 -11.42 -2.78
C PHE A 151 7.22 -12.78 -3.48
N PHE A 152 6.29 -13.71 -3.27
CA PHE A 152 6.32 -15.00 -3.94
C PHE A 152 6.02 -14.94 -5.43
N LEU A 153 5.31 -13.91 -5.91
CA LEU A 153 5.20 -13.65 -7.35
C LEU A 153 6.52 -13.18 -7.98
N LEU A 154 7.39 -12.55 -7.19
CA LEU A 154 8.68 -12.01 -7.64
C LEU A 154 9.84 -12.98 -7.49
N VAL A 155 9.73 -13.97 -6.60
CA VAL A 155 10.76 -15.00 -6.36
C VAL A 155 10.44 -16.26 -7.17
N ASN A 156 11.48 -17.00 -7.57
CA ASN A 156 11.32 -18.27 -8.27
C ASN A 156 10.45 -19.25 -7.47
N PRO A 157 9.49 -19.95 -8.12
CA PRO A 157 8.83 -21.08 -7.49
C PRO A 157 9.88 -22.16 -7.15
N VAL A 158 9.72 -22.78 -5.98
CA VAL A 158 10.61 -23.84 -5.49
C VAL A 158 10.48 -25.13 -6.29
N GLU A 159 9.58 -25.20 -7.28
CA GLU A 159 9.58 -26.29 -8.25
C GLU A 159 10.53 -26.03 -9.43
N PRO A 160 11.77 -26.54 -9.33
CA PRO A 160 12.43 -27.15 -10.45
C PRO A 160 12.76 -28.61 -10.11
N ALA A 161 12.15 -29.57 -10.82
CA ALA A 161 12.66 -30.93 -11.14
C ALA A 161 11.68 -32.11 -11.00
N ILE A 162 10.49 -31.98 -10.39
CA ILE A 162 9.59 -33.16 -10.29
C ILE A 162 8.83 -33.42 -11.61
N ALA A 163 8.55 -32.39 -12.41
CA ALA A 163 7.85 -32.55 -13.68
C ALA A 163 8.72 -33.15 -14.80
N ASP A 164 10.05 -33.12 -14.68
CA ASP A 164 10.99 -33.57 -15.72
C ASP A 164 11.41 -35.04 -15.57
N ARG A 165 10.94 -35.74 -14.51
CA ARG A 165 11.15 -37.19 -14.31
C ARG A 165 9.94 -38.04 -14.68
N ALA A 166 8.88 -37.44 -15.22
CA ALA A 166 7.62 -38.10 -15.53
C ALA A 166 7.26 -38.12 -17.04
N SER A 167 8.18 -37.68 -17.90
CA SER A 167 8.09 -37.77 -19.38
C SER A 167 9.23 -38.62 -19.92
#